data_AF-A0A2E1HM31-F1
#
_entry.id   AF-A0A2E1HM31-F1
#
_cell.length_a   1.000
_cell.length_b   1.000
_cell.length_c   1.000
_cell.angle_alpha   90.00
_cell.angle_beta   90.00
_cell.angle_gamma   90.00
#
_symmetry.space_group_name_H-M   'P 1'
#
loop_
_entity.id
_entity.type
_entity.pdbx_description
1 polymer ?
#
loop_
_entity_poly.entity_id
_entity_poly.type
_entity_poly.pdbx_seq_one_letter_code
_entity_poly.pdbx_strand_id
1 'polypeptide(L)'
;RILIQGNPKELIKKTIGDDAAELVALSFGKDEETLNLVEKKCKLMKVSFSRVTDRIILYGRKIENIISEFKDEENLTDIIRRRATLEDVFLNLTGRQLRD
;
A
#
# COMPACT_ATOMS: atom_id res chain seq x y z
N ARG A 1 18.34 3.20 -16.14
CA ARG A 1 17.84 1.89 -16.59
C ARG A 1 16.33 1.93 -16.59
N ILE A 2 15.67 1.53 -17.66
CA ILE A 2 14.20 1.42 -17.71
C ILE A 2 13.80 0.12 -16.99
N LEU A 3 12.90 0.21 -16.01
CA LEU A 3 12.41 -0.96 -15.26
C LEU A 3 11.21 -1.62 -15.96
N ILE A 4 10.26 -0.81 -16.41
CA ILE A 4 9.05 -1.22 -17.12
C ILE A 4 8.65 -0.14 -18.13
N GLN A 5 7.94 -0.54 -19.18
CA GLN A 5 7.36 0.36 -20.18
C GLN A 5 6.11 -0.29 -20.76
N GLY A 6 5.09 0.50 -21.10
CA GLY A 6 3.86 0.00 -21.70
C GLY A 6 2.68 0.94 -21.49
N ASN A 7 1.48 0.45 -21.80
CA ASN A 7 0.25 1.19 -21.56
C ASN A 7 0.00 1.35 -20.05
N PRO A 8 -0.31 2.57 -19.55
CA PRO A 8 -0.51 2.80 -18.12
C PRO A 8 -1.49 1.85 -17.44
N LYS A 9 -2.64 1.57 -18.08
CA LYS A 9 -3.67 0.69 -17.50
C LYS A 9 -3.17 -0.74 -17.35
N GLU A 10 -2.39 -1.22 -18.31
CA GLU A 10 -1.82 -2.57 -18.25
C GLU A 10 -0.74 -2.68 -17.18
N LEU A 11 0.11 -1.66 -17.05
CA LEU A 11 1.16 -1.63 -16.04
C LEU A 11 0.54 -1.68 -14.64
N ILE A 12 -0.46 -0.84 -14.39
CA ILE A 12 -1.21 -0.83 -13.12
C ILE A 12 -1.82 -2.20 -12.85
N LYS A 13 -2.59 -2.75 -13.80
CA LYS A 13 -3.29 -4.01 -13.61
C LYS A 13 -2.36 -5.21 -13.40
N LYS A 14 -1.22 -5.24 -14.10
CA LYS A 14 -0.24 -6.35 -14.00
C LYS A 14 0.59 -6.28 -12.71
N THR A 15 0.95 -5.07 -12.27
CA THR A 15 1.85 -4.86 -11.13
C THR A 15 1.13 -4.72 -9.80
N ILE A 16 -0.02 -4.05 -9.78
CA ILE A 16 -0.75 -3.68 -8.55
C ILE A 16 -2.08 -4.43 -8.44
N GLY A 17 -2.87 -4.38 -9.51
CA GLY A 17 -4.28 -4.78 -9.50
C GLY A 17 -5.16 -3.60 -9.92
N ASP A 18 -6.48 -3.73 -9.72
CA ASP A 18 -7.43 -2.68 -10.09
C ASP A 18 -7.48 -1.56 -9.03
N ASP A 19 -7.28 -1.91 -7.76
CA ASP A 19 -7.40 -1.03 -6.61
C ASP A 19 -6.20 -1.20 -5.66
N ALA A 20 -5.95 -0.18 -4.85
CA ALA A 20 -5.01 -0.17 -3.72
C ALA A 20 -5.77 0.23 -2.45
N ALA A 21 -5.20 -0.06 -1.28
CA ALA A 21 -5.76 0.37 -0.01
C ALA A 21 -4.73 1.08 0.85
N GLU A 22 -5.11 2.18 1.48
CA GLU A 22 -4.24 2.95 2.36
C GLU A 22 -4.65 2.72 3.81
N LEU A 23 -3.71 2.22 4.61
CA LEU A 23 -3.84 2.07 6.05
C LEU A 23 -3.18 3.28 6.72
N VAL A 24 -3.99 4.22 7.19
CA VAL A 24 -3.53 5.47 7.77
C VAL A 24 -3.34 5.28 9.27
N ALA A 25 -2.18 5.66 9.81
CA ALA A 25 -1.89 5.54 11.23
C ALA A 25 -2.32 6.78 12.03
N LEU A 26 -2.58 6.61 13.33
CA LEU A 26 -2.89 7.71 14.25
C LEU A 26 -1.74 8.72 14.38
N SER A 27 -2.04 9.98 14.09
CA SER A 27 -1.12 11.12 14.25
C SER A 27 -1.12 11.63 15.70
N PHE A 28 -0.67 10.82 16.65
CA PHE A 28 -0.42 11.23 18.04
C PHE A 28 0.87 10.60 18.61
N GLY A 29 1.91 10.47 17.78
CA GLY A 29 3.23 9.98 18.19
C GLY A 29 3.36 8.46 18.31
N LYS A 30 2.38 7.69 17.82
CA LYS A 30 2.41 6.21 17.70
C LYS A 30 2.32 5.72 16.25
N ASP A 31 2.44 6.64 15.30
CA ASP A 31 2.41 6.36 13.87
C ASP A 31 3.48 5.34 13.48
N GLU A 32 4.72 5.54 13.93
CA GLU A 32 5.82 4.66 13.57
C GLU A 32 5.63 3.22 14.08
N GLU A 33 5.19 3.05 15.33
CA GLU A 33 4.90 1.74 15.94
C GLU A 33 3.76 1.04 15.20
N THR A 34 2.68 1.77 14.92
CA THR A 34 1.51 1.25 14.20
C THR A 34 1.90 0.78 12.80
N LEU A 35 2.62 1.62 12.06
CA LEU A 35 3.08 1.27 10.71
C LEU A 35 4.04 0.06 10.77
N ASN A 36 4.94 -0.02 11.76
CA ASN A 36 5.82 -1.19 11.94
C ASN A 36 5.04 -2.49 12.19
N LEU A 37 3.97 -2.44 12.98
CA LEU A 37 3.09 -3.59 13.22
C LEU A 37 2.37 -4.03 11.94
N VAL A 38 1.79 -3.08 11.22
CA VAL A 38 1.11 -3.32 9.95
C VAL A 38 2.07 -3.91 8.92
N GLU A 39 3.30 -3.38 8.77
CA GLU A 39 4.30 -3.96 7.88
C GLU A 39 4.64 -5.40 8.24
N LYS A 40 4.82 -5.68 9.53
CA LYS A 40 5.12 -7.04 10.01
C LYS A 40 4.00 -8.00 9.65
N LYS A 41 2.74 -7.58 9.83
CA LYS A 41 1.55 -8.36 9.43
C LYS A 41 1.49 -8.59 7.92
N CYS A 42 1.75 -7.55 7.11
CA CYS A 42 1.84 -7.68 5.65
C CYS A 42 2.90 -8.70 5.22
N LYS A 43 4.09 -8.66 5.83
CA LYS A 43 5.18 -9.63 5.57
C LYS A 43 4.77 -11.07 5.90
N LEU A 44 4.09 -11.29 7.03
CA LEU A 44 3.59 -12.61 7.43
C LEU A 44 2.54 -13.15 6.44
N MET A 45 1.63 -12.27 5.99
CA MET A 45 0.60 -12.60 5.01
C MET A 45 1.11 -12.69 3.57
N LYS A 46 2.38 -12.34 3.32
CA LYS A 46 2.97 -12.22 1.97
C LYS A 46 2.19 -11.27 1.06
N VAL A 47 1.68 -10.19 1.63
CA VAL A 47 1.00 -9.11 0.91
C VAL A 47 2.03 -8.10 0.41
N SER A 48 1.85 -7.62 -0.82
CA SER A 48 2.68 -6.56 -1.39
C SER A 48 2.21 -5.21 -0.84
N PHE A 49 3.17 -4.38 -0.42
CA PHE A 49 2.87 -3.09 0.19
C PHE A 49 3.98 -2.06 -0.07
N SER A 50 3.69 -0.79 0.19
CA SER A 50 4.68 0.30 0.26
C SER A 50 4.43 1.14 1.50
N ARG A 51 5.52 1.49 2.21
CA ARG A 51 5.46 2.44 3.32
C ARG A 51 5.60 3.87 2.78
N VAL A 52 4.70 4.74 3.21
CA VAL A 52 4.70 6.19 2.97
C VAL A 52 4.66 6.85 4.36
N THR A 53 5.11 8.09 4.48
CA THR A 53 5.36 8.81 5.74
C THR A 53 4.36 8.49 6.87
N ASP A 54 3.07 8.57 6.61
CA ASP A 54 1.97 8.42 7.59
C ASP A 54 1.06 7.21 7.34
N ARG A 55 1.36 6.37 6.33
CA ARG A 55 0.48 5.29 5.88
C ARG A 55 1.20 4.13 5.22
N ILE A 56 0.53 2.98 5.16
CA ILE A 56 0.94 1.84 4.34
C ILE A 56 -0.05 1.66 3.22
N ILE A 57 0.46 1.55 2.00
CA ILE A 57 -0.34 1.26 0.80
C ILE A 57 -0.24 -0.23 0.52
N LEU A 58 -1.37 -0.92 0.48
CA LEU A 58 -1.50 -2.34 0.18
C LEU A 58 -1.85 -2.54 -1.30
N TYR A 59 -1.29 -3.61 -1.89
CA TYR A 59 -1.52 -4.00 -3.27
C TYR A 59 -2.03 -5.44 -3.37
N GLY A 60 -2.96 -5.68 -4.30
CA GLY A 60 -3.43 -7.03 -4.58
C GLY A 60 -4.73 -7.06 -5.38
N ARG A 61 -4.95 -8.17 -6.10
CA ARG A 61 -6.14 -8.38 -6.96
C ARG A 61 -7.46 -8.54 -6.19
N LYS A 62 -7.41 -8.83 -4.89
CA LYS A 62 -8.56 -8.99 -4.01
C LYS A 62 -8.37 -8.13 -2.77
N ILE A 63 -8.21 -6.83 -2.98
CA ILE A 63 -7.81 -5.89 -1.93
C ILE A 63 -8.78 -5.91 -0.74
N GLU A 64 -10.08 -6.15 -0.97
CA GLU A 64 -11.11 -6.25 0.08
C GLU A 64 -10.80 -7.36 1.10
N ASN A 65 -10.35 -8.52 0.61
CA ASN A 65 -9.97 -9.65 1.47
C ASN A 65 -8.70 -9.35 2.28
N ILE A 66 -7.85 -8.46 1.78
CA ILE A 66 -6.65 -8.03 2.51
C ILE A 66 -7.07 -6.99 3.56
N ILE A 67 -7.92 -6.03 3.19
CA ILE A 67 -8.46 -5.00 4.09
C ILE A 67 -9.14 -5.64 5.31
N SER A 68 -9.92 -6.71 5.13
CA SER A 68 -10.62 -7.37 6.25
C SER A 68 -9.68 -7.83 7.37
N GLU A 69 -8.42 -8.12 7.05
CA GLU A 69 -7.43 -8.55 8.03
C GLU A 69 -6.93 -7.40 8.93
N PHE A 70 -7.22 -6.14 8.58
CA PHE A 70 -6.78 -4.94 9.31
C PHE A 70 -7.92 -4.17 9.96
N LYS A 71 -9.19 -4.61 9.80
CA LYS A 71 -10.37 -3.88 10.30
C LYS A 71 -10.40 -3.71 11.82
N ASP A 72 -9.82 -4.66 12.55
CA ASP A 72 -9.81 -4.66 14.01
C ASP A 72 -8.54 -3.99 14.61
N GLU A 73 -7.68 -3.38 13.79
CA GLU A 73 -6.48 -2.71 14.30
C GLU A 73 -6.81 -1.31 14.85
N GLU A 74 -6.98 -1.22 16.16
CA GLU A 74 -7.39 -0.01 16.90
C GLU A 74 -6.50 1.22 16.67
N ASN A 75 -5.26 1.01 16.19
CA ASN A 75 -4.30 2.09 15.96
C ASN A 75 -4.37 2.70 14.55
N LEU A 76 -5.18 2.14 13.65
CA LEU A 76 -5.46 2.74 12.34
C LEU A 76 -6.56 3.79 12.47
N THR A 77 -6.35 4.96 11.87
CA THR A 77 -7.38 6.02 11.79
C THR A 77 -8.36 5.78 10.67
N ASP A 78 -7.87 5.27 9.55
CA ASP A 78 -8.67 5.09 8.35
C ASP A 78 -8.11 3.95 7.49
N ILE A 79 -9.01 3.32 6.74
CA ILE A 79 -8.69 2.37 5.68
C ILE A 79 -9.36 2.84 4.39
N ILE A 80 -8.58 3.43 3.50
CA ILE A 80 -9.09 4.06 2.29
C ILE A 80 -8.82 3.15 1.10
N ARG A 81 -9.88 2.61 0.50
CA ARG A 81 -9.79 1.92 -0.79
C ARG A 81 -9.88 2.92 -1.93
N ARG A 82 -8.93 2.87 -2.87
CA ARG A 82 -8.92 3.71 -4.07
C ARG A 82 -8.46 2.96 -5.30
N ARG A 83 -8.65 3.56 -6.48
CA ARG A 83 -8.09 3.05 -7.73
C ARG A 83 -6.57 3.06 -7.67
N ALA A 84 -5.96 2.01 -8.23
CA ALA A 84 -4.52 1.95 -8.39
C ALA A 84 -4.05 2.92 -9.50
N THR A 85 -2.84 3.44 -9.35
CA THR A 85 -2.25 4.49 -10.17
C THR A 85 -0.84 4.10 -10.63
N LEU A 86 -0.24 4.89 -11.53
CA LEU A 86 1.17 4.71 -11.91
C LEU A 86 2.13 5.03 -10.76
N GLU A 87 1.73 5.86 -9.81
CA GLU A 87 2.53 6.12 -8.61
C GLU A 87 2.65 4.84 -7.78
N ASP A 88 1.57 4.07 -7.61
CA ASP A 88 1.63 2.78 -6.91
C ASP A 88 2.58 1.80 -7.62
N VAL A 89 2.58 1.80 -8.96
CA VAL A 89 3.53 1.01 -9.76
C VAL A 89 4.97 1.44 -9.48
N PHE A 90 5.21 2.76 -9.43
CA PHE A 90 6.53 3.31 -9.11
C PHE A 90 6.97 2.95 -7.68
N LEU A 91 6.12 3.17 -6.69
CA LEU A 91 6.35 2.85 -5.28
C LEU A 91 6.67 1.36 -5.13
N ASN A 92 5.85 0.47 -5.70
CA ASN A 92 6.02 -0.98 -5.59
C ASN A 92 7.33 -1.47 -6.23
N LEU A 93 7.73 -0.90 -7.37
CA LEU A 93 8.95 -1.33 -8.08
C LEU A 93 10.24 -0.76 -7.49
N THR A 94 10.17 0.43 -6.89
CA THR A 94 11.37 1.16 -6.47
C THR A 94 11.55 1.22 -4.96
N GLY A 95 10.47 1.05 -4.19
CA GLY A 95 10.43 1.32 -2.76
C GLY A 95 10.66 2.79 -2.40
N ARG A 96 10.53 3.71 -3.36
CA ARG A 96 10.79 5.15 -3.18
C ARG A 96 9.55 5.95 -3.49
N GLN A 97 9.29 6.98 -2.70
CA GLN A 97 8.29 8.00 -3.01
C GLN A 97 8.72 8.84 -4.22
N LEU A 98 7.74 9.34 -4.98
CA LEU A 98 7.99 10.40 -5.97
C LEU A 98 8.47 11.65 -5.20
N ARG A 99 9.50 12.32 -5.75
CA ARG A 99 9.97 13.61 -5.26
C ARG A 99 9.49 14.66 -6.26
N ASP A 100 9.00 15.78 -5.74
CA ASP A 100 8.66 16.97 -6.54
C ASP A 100 9.89 17.54 -7.28
#